data_AF-A0AA87J263-F1
#
_entry.id   AF-A0AA87J263-F1
#
_cell.length_a   1.000
_cell.length_b   1.000
_cell.length_c   1.000
_cell.angle_alpha   90.00
_cell.angle_beta   90.00
_cell.angle_gamma   90.00
#
_symmetry.space_group_name_H-M   'P 1'
#
loop_
_entity.id
_entity.type
_entity.pdbx_description
1 polymer ?
#
loop_
_entity_poly.entity_id
_entity_poly.type
_entity_poly.pdbx_seq_one_letter_code
_entity_poly.pdbx_strand_id
1 'polypeptide(L)' 'MTQRKDRFRDALGAAESYLRALELMACATFDGGGKDYCAYLAIIAAAKAEVNVAQVIIDVMEVD' A
#
# COMPACT_ATOMS: atom_id res chain seq x y z
N MET A 1 5.99 -14.74 19.61
CA MET A 1 5.04 -14.51 18.49
C MET A 1 5.09 -13.06 18.00
N THR A 2 5.24 -12.11 18.92
CA THR A 2 5.38 -10.65 18.72
C THR A 2 6.40 -10.23 17.65
N GLN A 3 7.64 -10.73 17.70
CA GLN A 3 8.70 -10.35 16.74
C GLN A 3 8.37 -10.67 15.26
N ARG A 4 7.57 -11.70 14.98
CA ARG A 4 7.13 -11.98 13.60
C ARG A 4 6.04 -11.00 13.14
N LYS A 5 5.15 -10.60 14.05
CA LYS A 5 4.07 -9.66 13.77
C LYS A 5 4.61 -8.24 13.55
N ASP A 6 5.56 -7.81 14.38
CA ASP A 6 6.23 -6.50 14.22
C ASP A 6 6.89 -6.40 12.84
N ARG A 7 7.59 -7.47 12.41
CA ARG A 7 8.16 -7.55 11.06
C ARG A 7 7.11 -7.48 9.95
N PHE A 8 5.92 -8.06 10.15
CA PHE A 8 4.85 -7.93 9.17
C PHE A 8 4.30 -6.50 9.12
N ARG A 9 4.13 -5.83 10.26
CA ARG A 9 3.73 -4.41 10.29
C ARG A 9 4.77 -3.51 9.63
N ASP A 10 6.04 -3.70 9.94
CA ASP A 10 7.12 -2.94 9.31
C ASP A 10 7.12 -3.14 7.79
N ALA A 11 6.94 -4.38 7.32
CA ALA A 11 6.85 -4.68 5.90
C ALA A 11 5.62 -4.04 5.23
N LEU A 12 4.46 -4.05 5.88
CA LEU A 12 3.26 -3.40 5.35
C LEU A 12 3.38 -1.87 5.35
N GLY A 13 3.95 -1.26 6.39
CA GLY A 13 4.24 0.18 6.40
C GLY A 13 5.26 0.59 5.33
N ALA A 14 6.26 -0.26 5.05
CA ALA A 14 7.16 -0.06 3.92
C ALA A 14 6.41 -0.16 2.58
N ALA A 15 5.51 -1.12 2.42
CA ALA A 15 4.68 -1.25 1.23
C ALA A 15 3.81 0.00 0.98
N GLU A 16 3.17 0.55 2.01
CA GLU A 16 2.43 1.83 1.90
C GLU A 16 3.33 2.98 1.43
N SER A 17 4.54 3.06 1.97
CA SER A 17 5.51 4.08 1.58
C SER A 17 5.90 3.97 0.11
N TYR A 18 6.11 2.76 -0.40
CA TYR A 18 6.37 2.52 -1.83
C TYR A 18 5.15 2.86 -2.70
N LEU A 19 3.94 2.49 -2.28
CA LEU A 19 2.71 2.84 -2.99
C LEU A 19 2.53 4.36 -3.06
N ARG A 20 2.85 5.08 -1.98
CA ARG A 20 2.85 6.55 -1.98
C ARG A 20 3.88 7.13 -2.94
N ALA A 21 5.09 6.57 -2.99
CA ALA A 21 6.11 6.99 -3.95
C ALA A 21 5.65 6.77 -5.40
N LEU A 22 4.97 5.65 -5.68
CA LEU A 22 4.40 5.35 -7.00
C LEU A 22 3.32 6.38 -7.39
N GLU A 23 2.48 6.85 -6.47
CA GLU A 23 1.52 7.95 -6.78
C GLU A 23 2.23 9.23 -7.19
N LEU A 24 3.30 9.59 -6.50
CA LEU A 24 4.08 10.78 -6.83
C LEU A 24 4.78 10.63 -8.19
N MET A 25 5.32 9.44 -8.48
CA MET A 25 5.90 9.14 -9.79
C MET A 25 4.85 9.17 -10.90
N ALA A 26 3.61 8.72 -10.63
CA ALA A 26 2.52 8.81 -11.58
C ALA A 26 2.24 10.26 -11.96
N CYS A 27 2.14 11.15 -10.98
CA CYS A 27 1.96 12.59 -11.23
C CYS A 27 3.10 13.16 -12.07
N ALA A 28 4.35 12.80 -11.78
CA ALA A 28 5.51 13.27 -12.51
C ALA A 28 5.66 12.69 -13.92
N THR A 29 5.21 11.45 -14.14
CA THR A 29 5.38 10.72 -15.41
C THR A 29 4.28 11.07 -16.42
N PHE A 30 3.07 11.31 -15.93
CA PHE A 30 1.89 11.51 -16.78
C PHE A 30 1.36 12.96 -16.75
N ASP A 31 2.14 13.92 -16.25
CA ASP A 31 1.71 15.32 -16.03
C ASP A 31 0.36 15.45 -15.28
N GLY A 32 0.09 14.49 -14.39
CA GLY A 32 -1.13 14.43 -13.60
C GLY A 32 -2.42 14.10 -14.37
N GLY A 33 -2.35 13.53 -15.59
CA GLY A 33 -3.55 13.23 -16.38
C GLY A 33 -3.41 12.13 -17.45
N GLY A 34 -4.53 11.79 -18.08
CA GLY A 34 -4.60 10.78 -19.17
C GLY A 34 -5.14 9.42 -18.75
N LYS A 35 -5.46 8.58 -19.74
CA LYS A 35 -6.03 7.23 -19.49
C LYS A 35 -5.04 6.34 -18.73
N ASP A 36 -3.76 6.41 -19.08
CA ASP A 36 -2.71 5.61 -18.45
C ASP A 36 -2.44 6.06 -17.01
N TYR A 37 -2.53 7.37 -16.72
CA TYR A 37 -2.49 7.91 -15.36
C TYR A 37 -3.62 7.38 -14.49
N CYS A 38 -4.86 7.44 -14.98
CA CYS A 38 -6.02 6.93 -14.25
C CYS A 38 -5.94 5.42 -14.01
N ALA A 39 -5.51 4.65 -15.01
CA ALA A 39 -5.31 3.20 -14.88
C ALA A 39 -4.22 2.88 -13.84
N TYR A 40 -3.12 3.65 -13.86
CA TYR A 40 -2.03 3.49 -12.91
C TYR A 40 -2.45 3.82 -11.47
N LEU A 41 -3.20 4.92 -11.26
CA LEU A 41 -3.77 5.24 -9.95
C LEU A 41 -4.76 4.18 -9.47
N ALA A 42 -5.57 3.61 -10.36
CA ALA A 42 -6.49 2.53 -9.99
C ALA A 42 -5.75 1.28 -9.48
N ILE A 43 -4.62 0.92 -10.10
CA ILE A 43 -3.77 -0.19 -9.65
C ILE A 43 -3.18 0.12 -8.27
N ILE A 44 -2.68 1.33 -8.04
CA ILE A 44 -2.14 1.73 -6.73
C ILE A 44 -3.24 1.69 -5.66
N ALA A 45 -4.44 2.19 -5.97
CA ALA A 45 -5.56 2.18 -5.05
C ALA A 45 -5.97 0.75 -4.66
N ALA A 46 -6.01 -0.18 -5.62
CA ALA A 46 -6.26 -1.59 -5.35
C ALA A 46 -5.17 -2.20 -4.45
N ALA A 47 -3.90 -1.93 -4.73
CA ALA A 47 -2.79 -2.41 -3.90
C ALA A 47 -2.85 -1.86 -2.46
N LYS A 48 -3.23 -0.59 -2.28
CA LYS A 48 -3.45 0.00 -0.95
C LYS A 48 -4.57 -0.70 -0.19
N ALA A 49 -5.67 -1.06 -0.87
CA ALA A 49 -6.78 -1.78 -0.23
C ALA A 49 -6.33 -3.15 0.31
N GLU A 50 -5.51 -3.89 -0.45
CA GLU A 50 -4.97 -5.18 -0.01
C GLU A 50 -3.99 -5.02 1.18
N VAL A 51 -3.15 -3.98 1.17
CA VAL A 51 -2.25 -3.68 2.32
C VAL A 51 -3.05 -3.38 3.58
N ASN A 52 -4.13 -2.59 3.48
CA ASN A 52 -5.01 -2.30 4.60
C ASN A 52 -5.69 -3.57 5.13
N VAL A 53 -6.15 -4.47 4.24
CA VAL A 53 -6.72 -5.76 4.65
C VAL A 53 -5.68 -6.59 5.42
N ALA A 54 -4.44 -6.65 4.93
CA ALA A 54 -3.37 -7.37 5.59
C ALA A 54 -3.03 -6.79 6.99
N GLN A 55 -3.06 -5.46 7.15
CA GLN A 55 -2.92 -4.81 8.46
C GLN A 55 -4.04 -5.22 9.42
N VAL A 56 -5.30 -5.17 8.97
CA VAL A 56 -6.45 -5.59 9.80
C VAL A 56 -6.30 -7.05 10.23
N ILE A 57 -5.85 -7.95 9.35
CA ILE A 57 -5.63 -9.35 9.71
C ILE A 57 -4.57 -9.47 10.81
N ILE A 58 -3.46 -8.74 10.71
CA ILE A 58 -2.39 -8.76 11.73
C ILE A 58 -2.90 -8.21 13.06
N ASP A 59 -3.71 -7.15 13.03
CA ASP A 59 -4.27 -6.53 14.23
C ASP A 59 -5.31 -7.44 14.90
N VAL A 60 -6.18 -8.11 14.13
CA VAL A 60 -7.12 -9.12 14.66
C VAL A 60 -6.36 -10.27 15.33
N MET A 61 -5.26 -10.74 14.71
CA MET A 61 -4.40 -11.75 15.33
C MET A 61 -3.78 -11.30 16.66
N GLU A 62 -3.82 -10.02 17.05
CA GLU A 62 -3.39 -9.55 18.38
C GLU A 62 -4.44 -9.67 19.48
N VAL A 63 -5.72 -9.68 19.11
CA VAL A 63 -6.84 -9.73 20.06
C VAL A 63 -7.14 -11.19 20.46
N ASP A 64 -6.81 -12.14 19.58
CA ASP A 64 -6.86 -13.59 19.80
C ASP A 64 -5.55 -14.15 20.40
#